data_AF-A0A1Q7W6C8-F1
#
_entry.id   AF-A0A1Q7W6C8-F1
#
_cell.length_a   1.000
_cell.length_b   1.000
_cell.length_c   1.000
_cell.angle_alpha   90.00
_cell.angle_beta   90.00
_cell.angle_gamma   90.00
#
_symmetry.space_group_name_H-M   'P 1'
#
loop_
_entity.id
_entity.type
_entity.pdbx_description
1 polymer ?
#
loop_
_entity_poly.entity_id
_entity_poly.type
_entity_poly.pdbx_seq_one_letter_code
_entity_poly.pdbx_strand_id
1 'polypeptide(L)'
;MKVKKGDTVVVVAGKDRGAIKKHTRIRTTQRGAKTGGIVTQEAPISVSNVMVVDTDGRATRVGYRFDDNGQKVRVARRSGKDL
;
A
#
# COMPACT_ATOMS: atom_id res chain seq x y z
N MET A 1 5.53 1.56 13.71
CA MET A 1 5.41 1.17 12.29
C MET A 1 5.86 2.34 11.41
N LYS A 2 6.56 2.09 10.31
CA LYS A 2 7.15 3.17 9.47
C LYS A 2 6.12 3.88 8.58
N VAL A 3 5.06 3.16 8.20
CA VAL A 3 3.92 3.65 7.42
C VAL A 3 2.73 3.91 8.37
N LYS A 4 2.01 5.00 8.16
CA LYS A 4 0.78 5.38 8.87
C LYS A 4 -0.41 5.45 7.90
N LYS A 5 -1.63 5.41 8.45
CA LYS A 5 -2.86 5.61 7.67
C LYS A 5 -2.88 7.03 7.10
N GLY A 6 -3.11 7.17 5.79
CA GLY A 6 -3.08 8.44 5.05
C GLY A 6 -1.78 8.71 4.29
N ASP A 7 -0.71 7.94 4.54
CA ASP A 7 0.53 8.06 3.77
C ASP A 7 0.32 7.51 2.35
N THR A 8 0.85 8.21 1.35
CA THR A 8 0.96 7.67 -0.01
C THR A 8 2.12 6.67 -0.06
N VAL A 9 1.84 5.44 -0.49
CA VAL A 9 2.84 4.37 -0.58
C VAL A 9 2.89 3.77 -1.98
N VAL A 10 4.07 3.29 -2.36
CA VAL A 10 4.29 2.50 -3.57
C VAL A 10 4.68 1.07 -3.20
N VAL A 11 4.17 0.11 -3.95
CA VAL A 11 4.55 -1.30 -3.81
C VAL A 11 5.86 -1.54 -4.56
N VAL A 12 6.89 -1.99 -3.84
CA VAL A 12 8.25 -2.21 -4.37
C VAL A 12 8.47 -3.68 -4.75
N ALA A 13 7.86 -4.59 -4.00
CA ALA A 13 8.02 -6.02 -4.19
C ALA A 13 6.66 -6.73 -4.10
N GLY A 14 6.56 -7.89 -4.76
CA GLY A 14 5.33 -8.67 -4.85
C GLY A 14 4.74 -8.63 -6.26
N LYS A 15 4.68 -9.81 -6.89
CA LYS A 15 4.22 -9.98 -8.27
C LYS A 15 2.81 -9.47 -8.49
N ASP A 16 1.94 -9.70 -7.52
CA ASP A 16 0.52 -9.42 -7.67
C ASP A 16 0.12 -8.03 -7.14
N ARG A 17 1.07 -7.22 -6.64
CA ARG A 17 0.87 -5.82 -6.19
C ARG A 17 -0.37 -5.58 -5.30
N GLY A 18 -0.76 -6.56 -4.48
CA GLY A 18 -1.94 -6.46 -3.61
C GLY A 18 -3.26 -6.88 -4.25
N ALA A 19 -3.24 -7.42 -5.46
CA ALA A 19 -4.38 -8.09 -6.05
C ALA A 19 -4.24 -9.60 -5.86
N ILE A 20 -5.36 -10.29 -5.63
CA ILE A 20 -5.43 -11.75 -5.73
C ILE A 20 -6.54 -12.14 -6.68
N LYS A 21 -6.27 -13.16 -7.49
CA LYS A 21 -7.24 -13.76 -8.40
C LYS A 21 -7.88 -14.93 -7.68
N LYS A 22 -9.16 -14.78 -7.33
CA LYS A 22 -9.96 -15.84 -6.74
C LYS A 22 -10.83 -16.47 -7.81
N HIS A 23 -10.73 -17.78 -7.96
CA HIS A 23 -11.67 -18.52 -8.79
C HIS A 23 -12.99 -18.66 -8.03
N THR A 24 -14.04 -18.03 -8.55
CA THR A 24 -15.38 -18.11 -7.98
C THR A 24 -16.19 -19.12 -8.77
N ARG A 25 -16.59 -20.20 -8.09
CA ARG A 25 -17.43 -21.26 -8.67
C ARG A 25 -18.68 -20.63 -9.27
N ILE A 26 -18.94 -20.94 -10.54
CA ILE A 26 -20.11 -20.45 -11.28
C ILE A 26 -21.37 -20.89 -10.53
N ARG A 27 -22.14 -19.91 -10.07
CA ARG A 27 -23.48 -20.13 -9.52
C ARG A 27 -24.50 -19.54 -10.50
N THR A 28 -25.56 -20.31 -10.74
CA THR A 28 -26.73 -19.82 -11.48
C THR A 28 -27.55 -19.00 -10.49
N THR A 29 -27.70 -17.71 -10.76
CA THR A 29 -28.62 -16.86 -9.99
C THR A 29 -30.06 -17.23 -10.32
N GLN A 30 -31.02 -16.87 -9.45
CA GLN A 30 -32.45 -17.17 -9.60
C GLN A 30 -33.07 -16.61 -10.90
N ARG A 31 -32.38 -15.68 -11.58
CA ARG A 31 -32.74 -15.10 -12.90
C ARG A 31 -32.02 -15.74 -14.10
N GLY A 32 -31.36 -16.89 -13.93
CA GLY A 32 -30.68 -17.59 -15.02
C GLY A 32 -29.32 -17.01 -15.43
N ALA A 33 -28.87 -15.91 -14.82
CA ALA A 33 -27.54 -15.36 -15.09
C ALA A 33 -26.46 -16.22 -14.40
N LYS A 34 -25.49 -16.68 -15.19
CA LYS A 34 -24.29 -17.39 -14.72
C LYS A 34 -23.28 -16.35 -14.24
N THR A 35 -23.15 -16.17 -12.93
CA THR A 35 -22.10 -15.31 -12.35
C THR A 35 -21.00 -16.20 -11.79
N GLY A 36 -19.85 -16.19 -12.46
CA GLY A 36 -18.66 -16.91 -12.05
C GLY A 36 -17.49 -16.62 -12.98
N GLY A 37 -16.29 -17.00 -12.55
CA GLY A 37 -15.06 -16.65 -13.26
C GLY A 37 -13.93 -16.26 -12.32
N ILE A 38 -12.86 -15.73 -12.90
CA ILE A 38 -11.72 -15.21 -12.14
C ILE A 38 -12.08 -13.80 -11.67
N VAL A 39 -12.31 -13.65 -10.36
CA VAL A 39 -12.54 -12.35 -9.74
C VAL A 39 -11.21 -11.83 -9.21
N THR A 40 -10.86 -10.60 -9.58
CA THR A 40 -9.72 -9.89 -9.00
C THR A 40 -10.22 -9.12 -7.79
N GLN A 41 -9.68 -9.41 -6.62
CA GLN A 41 -10.00 -8.73 -5.37
C GLN A 41 -8.72 -8.21 -4.72
N GLU A 42 -8.82 -7.18 -3.91
CA GLU A 42 -7.69 -6.67 -3.14
C GLU A 42 -7.32 -7.65 -2.01
N ALA A 43 -6.03 -7.74 -1.72
CA ALA A 43 -5.44 -8.57 -0.70
C ALA A 43 -4.45 -7.78 0.15
N PRO A 44 -4.26 -8.18 1.42
CA PRO A 44 -3.25 -7.57 2.26
C PRO A 44 -1.84 -7.79 1.67
N ILE A 45 -1.03 -6.74 1.68
CA ILE A 45 0.39 -6.77 1.36
C ILE A 45 1.18 -6.59 2.67
N SER A 46 2.32 -7.27 2.80
CA SER A 46 3.26 -7.01 3.89
C SER A 46 3.79 -5.57 3.85
N VAL A 47 3.88 -4.94 5.02
CA VAL A 47 4.47 -3.59 5.19
C VAL A 47 5.92 -3.49 4.72
N SER A 48 6.66 -4.61 4.67
CA SER A 48 8.04 -4.63 4.16
C SER A 48 8.13 -4.42 2.64
N ASN A 49 7.03 -4.66 1.92
CA ASN A 49 6.99 -4.62 0.46
C ASN A 49 6.50 -3.26 -0.08
N VAL A 50 6.24 -2.30 0.81
CA VAL A 50 5.78 -0.95 0.45
C VAL A 50 6.78 0.10 0.93
N MET A 51 6.88 1.20 0.17
CA MET A 51 7.69 2.37 0.51
C MET A 51 6.85 3.63 0.50
N VAL A 52 7.12 4.56 1.42
CA VAL A 52 6.46 5.86 1.47
C VAL A 52 6.93 6.71 0.29
N VAL A 53 6.00 7.43 -0.32
CA VAL A 53 6.26 8.39 -1.38
C VAL A 53 6.51 9.75 -0.74
N ASP A 54 7.64 10.35 -1.09
CA ASP A 54 8.00 11.71 -0.67
C ASP A 54 7.13 12.74 -1.39
N THR A 55 7.10 13.98 -0.88
CA THR A 55 6.53 15.15 -1.55
C THR A 55 7.04 15.35 -2.97
N ASP A 56 8.27 14.92 -3.27
CA ASP A 56 8.88 14.95 -4.60
C ASP A 56 8.37 13.82 -5.54
N GLY A 57 7.35 13.04 -5.12
CA GLY A 57 6.73 11.97 -5.89
C GLY A 57 7.56 10.68 -5.99
N ARG A 58 8.70 10.61 -5.30
CA ARG A 58 9.64 9.49 -5.37
C ARG A 58 9.60 8.63 -4.10
N ALA A 59 9.77 7.33 -4.25
CA ALA A 59 9.85 6.41 -3.11
C ALA A 59 11.06 6.74 -2.21
N THR A 60 10.84 6.78 -0.90
CA THR A 60 11.87 7.12 0.09
C THR A 60 11.79 6.22 1.33
N ARG A 61 12.91 6.14 2.07
CA ARG A 61 12.95 5.47 3.38
C ARG A 61 12.65 6.47 4.48
N VAL A 62 11.85 6.06 5.45
CA VAL A 62 11.48 6.88 6.62
C VAL A 62 12.62 6.91 7.64
N GLY A 63 13.03 8.12 8.02
CA GLY A 63 13.87 8.43 9.17
C GLY A 63 13.09 9.17 10.25
N TYR A 64 13.77 9.52 11.35
CA TYR A 64 13.20 10.30 12.44
C TYR A 64 14.15 11.42 12.83
N ARG A 65 13.60 12.57 13.19
CA ARG A 65 14.30 13.73 13.74
C ARG A 65 13.42 14.35 14.84
N PHE A 66 14.03 15.08 15.76
CA PHE A 66 13.30 15.90 16.72
C PHE A 66 13.17 17.32 16.14
N ASP A 67 11.96 17.87 16.18
CA ASP A 67 11.75 19.29 15.86
C ASP A 67 12.19 20.18 17.03
N ASP A 68 12.15 21.49 16.82
CA ASP A 68 12.52 22.48 17.84
C ASP A 68 11.57 22.47 19.05
N ASN A 69 10.38 21.87 18.89
CA ASN A 69 9.40 21.67 19.95
C ASN A 69 9.60 20.35 20.72
N GLY A 70 10.66 19.58 20.41
CA GLY A 70 10.96 18.29 21.03
C GLY A 70 10.09 17.12 20.55
N GLN A 71 9.23 17.32 19.54
CA GLN A 71 8.40 16.27 18.96
C GLN A 71 9.19 15.44 17.94
N LYS A 72 8.97 14.12 17.98
CA LYS A 72 9.60 13.19 17.05
C LYS A 72 8.85 13.17 15.72
N VAL A 73 9.38 13.87 14.73
CA VAL A 73 8.83 13.93 13.38
C VAL A 73 9.45 12.86 12.47
N ARG A 74 8.68 12.42 11.48
CA ARG A 74 9.16 11.52 10.42
C ARG A 74 9.77 12.35 9.32
N VAL A 75 10.91 11.91 8.81
CA VAL A 75 11.62 12.59 7.72
C VAL A 75 11.90 11.64 6.57
N ALA A 76 11.82 12.14 5.35
CA ALA A 76 12.26 11.42 4.16
C ALA A 76 13.79 11.39 4.14
N ARG A 77 14.42 10.20 4.20
CA ARG A 77 15.89 10.10 4.15
C ARG A 77 16.52 10.61 2.86
N ARG A 78 15.73 10.70 1.79
CA ARG A 78 16.19 11.18 0.47
C ARG A 78 16.25 12.70 0.39
N SER A 79 15.14 13.38 0.71
CA SER A 79 15.02 14.84 0.57
C SER A 79 15.31 15.59 1.87
N GLY A 80 15.30 14.91 3.01
CA GLY A 80 15.42 15.52 4.34
C GLY A 80 14.15 16.26 4.79
N LYS A 81 13.10 16.30 3.96
CA LYS A 81 11.82 16.93 4.26
C LYS A 81 10.98 16.07 5.21
N ASP A 82 10.03 16.71 5.87
CA ASP A 82 9.11 16.04 6.78
C ASP A 82 8.03 15.26 6.00
N LEU A 83 7.61 14.11 6.56
CA LEU A 83 6.66 13.14 5.98
C LEU A 83 5.30 13.09 6.69
#